data_AF-C4GCV0-F1
#
_entry.id   AF-C4GCV0-F1
#
_cell.length_a   1.000
_cell.length_b   1.000
_cell.length_c   1.000
_cell.angle_alpha   90.00
_cell.angle_beta   90.00
_cell.angle_gamma   90.00
#
_symmetry.space_group_name_H-M   'P 1'
#
loop_
_entity.id
_entity.type
_entity.pdbx_description
1 polymer ?
#
loop_
_entity_poly.entity_id
_entity_poly.type
_entity_poly.pdbx_seq_one_letter_code
_entity_poly.pdbx_strand_id
1 'polypeptide(L)'
;MLLEAIKTGNLDEELKGIECPEQYRREAEVIREMHNDYFLVRAQIKTLPWSDFKVLDSYLNGSHNLLKLADETDCTYDGVKNRLKRARNRIRQSTASYRFECAILFMVVEAPFDVFCGD
;
A
#
# COMPACT_ATOMS: atom_id res chain seq x y z
N MET A 1 -17.26 -10.22 -13.78
CA MET A 1 -17.06 -11.67 -13.67
C MET A 1 -15.66 -11.96 -13.14
N LEU A 2 -14.58 -11.71 -13.90
CA LEU A 2 -13.20 -11.97 -13.45
C LEU A 2 -12.78 -11.34 -12.09
N LEU A 3 -13.13 -10.08 -11.83
CA LEU A 3 -12.77 -9.42 -10.56
C LEU A 3 -13.45 -10.07 -9.33
N GLU A 4 -14.68 -10.57 -9.49
CA GLU A 4 -15.39 -11.27 -8.42
C GLU A 4 -14.88 -12.70 -8.26
N ALA A 5 -14.49 -13.35 -9.35
CA ALA A 5 -13.80 -14.63 -9.34
C ALA A 5 -12.46 -14.58 -8.57
N ILE A 6 -11.65 -13.52 -8.78
CA ILE A 6 -10.41 -13.30 -8.03
C ILE A 6 -10.68 -13.06 -6.53
N LYS A 7 -11.72 -12.29 -6.18
CA LYS A 7 -12.10 -12.04 -4.78
C LYS A 7 -12.58 -13.30 -4.07
N THR A 8 -13.40 -14.11 -4.74
CA THR A 8 -14.00 -15.32 -4.18
C THR A 8 -13.10 -16.55 -4.26
N GLY A 9 -12.06 -16.50 -5.11
CA GLY A 9 -11.14 -17.61 -5.37
C GLY A 9 -11.70 -18.67 -6.33
N ASN A 10 -12.91 -18.49 -6.86
CA ASN A 10 -13.49 -19.41 -7.83
C ASN A 10 -13.22 -18.92 -9.25
N LEU A 11 -12.19 -19.49 -9.90
CA LEU A 11 -11.74 -19.13 -11.25
C LEU A 11 -12.04 -20.23 -12.28
N ASP A 12 -12.75 -21.29 -11.90
CA ASP A 12 -12.89 -22.49 -12.74
C ASP A 12 -13.71 -22.23 -14.00
N GLU A 13 -14.66 -21.30 -13.95
CA GLU A 13 -15.43 -20.87 -15.12
C GLU A 13 -14.59 -19.97 -16.04
N GLU A 14 -13.83 -19.03 -15.46
CA GLU A 14 -12.98 -18.09 -16.19
C GLU A 14 -11.77 -18.75 -16.85
N LEU A 15 -11.24 -19.83 -16.28
CA LEU A 15 -10.05 -20.53 -16.79
C LEU A 15 -10.37 -21.67 -17.77
N LYS A 16 -11.65 -21.89 -18.07
CA LYS A 16 -12.07 -22.98 -18.93
C LYS A 16 -11.55 -22.79 -20.36
N GLY A 17 -10.80 -23.79 -20.85
CA GLY A 17 -10.26 -23.78 -22.22
C GLY A 17 -9.02 -22.90 -22.40
N ILE A 18 -8.48 -22.34 -21.31
CA ILE A 18 -7.21 -21.58 -21.33
C ILE A 18 -6.03 -22.56 -21.26
N GLU A 19 -4.98 -22.25 -22.02
CA GLU A 19 -3.71 -22.97 -21.95
C GLU A 19 -2.99 -22.62 -20.62
N CYS A 20 -2.60 -23.65 -19.85
CA CYS A 20 -1.96 -23.51 -18.54
C CYS A 20 -2.80 -22.79 -17.45
N PRO A 21 -4.00 -23.29 -17.10
CA PRO A 21 -4.88 -22.65 -16.10
C PRO A 21 -4.23 -22.54 -14.71
N GLU A 22 -3.33 -23.47 -14.35
CA GLU A 22 -2.63 -23.44 -13.05
C GLU A 22 -1.68 -22.25 -12.88
N GLN A 23 -1.16 -21.68 -13.98
CA GLN A 23 -0.36 -20.46 -13.88
C GLN A 23 -1.25 -19.29 -13.47
N TYR A 24 -2.38 -19.11 -14.16
CA TYR A 24 -3.31 -18.02 -13.88
C TYR A 24 -4.00 -18.14 -12.52
N ARG A 25 -4.24 -19.36 -12.02
CA ARG A 25 -4.69 -19.56 -10.63
C ARG A 25 -3.68 -19.01 -9.64
N ARG A 26 -2.39 -19.33 -9.80
CA ARG A 26 -1.32 -18.81 -8.93
C ARG A 26 -1.21 -17.29 -9.02
N GLU A 27 -1.28 -16.72 -10.21
CA GLU A 27 -1.27 -15.26 -10.38
C GLU A 27 -2.47 -14.60 -9.68
N ALA A 28 -3.66 -15.19 -9.78
CA ALA A 28 -4.84 -14.69 -9.09
C ALA A 28 -4.75 -14.83 -7.57
N GLU A 29 -4.15 -15.91 -7.05
CA GLU A 29 -3.84 -16.05 -5.62
C GLU A 29 -2.91 -14.94 -5.14
N VAL A 30 -1.85 -14.65 -5.88
CA VAL A 30 -0.93 -13.54 -5.58
C VAL A 30 -1.69 -12.20 -5.57
N ILE A 31 -2.53 -11.94 -6.57
CA ILE A 31 -3.33 -10.70 -6.62
C ILE A 31 -4.27 -10.59 -5.40
N ARG A 32 -4.88 -11.70 -4.98
CA ARG A 32 -5.76 -11.74 -3.81
C ARG A 32 -4.99 -11.46 -2.52
N GLU A 33 -3.78 -12.00 -2.38
CA GLU A 33 -2.88 -11.71 -1.25
C GLU A 33 -2.46 -10.24 -1.25
N MET A 34 -2.05 -9.70 -2.40
CA MET A 34 -1.73 -8.27 -2.58
C MET A 34 -2.89 -7.37 -2.15
N HIS A 35 -4.12 -7.75 -2.52
CA HIS A 35 -5.31 -7.00 -2.16
C HIS A 35 -5.57 -7.02 -0.64
N ASN A 36 -5.41 -8.17 0.01
CA ASN A 36 -5.57 -8.29 1.47
C ASN A 36 -4.51 -7.48 2.22
N ASP A 37 -3.27 -7.58 1.78
CA ASP A 37 -2.14 -6.80 2.30
C ASP A 37 -2.42 -5.29 2.16
N TYR A 38 -2.83 -4.84 0.98
CA TYR A 38 -3.22 -3.45 0.72
C TYR A 38 -4.35 -2.99 1.63
N PHE A 39 -5.40 -3.82 1.79
CA PHE A 39 -6.53 -3.49 2.66
C PHE A 39 -6.07 -3.30 4.11
N LEU A 40 -5.18 -4.17 4.61
CA LEU A 40 -4.65 -4.08 5.95
C LEU A 40 -3.85 -2.81 6.18
N VAL A 41 -2.90 -2.48 5.30
CA VAL A 41 -2.12 -1.25 5.43
C VAL A 41 -3.00 -0.02 5.31
N ARG A 42 -4.00 -0.03 4.42
CA ARG A 42 -4.97 1.06 4.31
C ARG A 42 -5.78 1.24 5.58
N ALA A 43 -6.15 0.16 6.26
CA ALA A 43 -6.81 0.23 7.56
C ALA A 43 -5.89 0.86 8.62
N GLN A 44 -4.60 0.52 8.63
CA GLN A 44 -3.62 1.12 9.54
C GLN A 44 -3.33 2.59 9.25
N ILE A 45 -3.30 3.00 7.98
CA ILE A 45 -3.17 4.42 7.61
C ILE A 45 -4.34 5.22 8.23
N LYS A 46 -5.56 4.66 8.22
CA LYS A 46 -6.75 5.31 8.79
C LYS A 46 -6.75 5.42 10.32
N THR A 47 -5.86 4.70 11.03
CA THR A 47 -5.73 4.83 12.50
C THR A 47 -4.77 5.94 12.90
N LEU A 48 -4.05 6.54 11.94
CA LEU A 48 -3.19 7.69 12.20
C LEU A 48 -4.00 8.92 12.63
N PRO A 49 -3.40 9.84 13.40
CA PRO A 49 -3.99 11.16 13.62
C PRO A 49 -4.32 11.83 12.29
N TRP A 50 -5.44 12.56 12.23
CA TRP A 50 -5.94 13.19 11.00
C TRP A 50 -4.89 13.98 10.22
N SER A 51 -4.02 14.72 10.95
CA SER A 51 -2.94 15.51 10.36
C SER A 51 -1.88 14.65 9.67
N ASP A 52 -1.56 13.48 10.19
CA ASP A 52 -0.58 12.54 9.61
C ASP A 52 -1.24 11.70 8.50
N PHE A 53 -2.50 11.29 8.71
CA PHE A 53 -3.32 10.61 7.70
C PHE A 53 -3.41 11.42 6.41
N LYS A 54 -3.79 12.71 6.50
CA LYS A 54 -3.96 13.57 5.32
C LYS A 54 -2.66 13.67 4.52
N VAL A 55 -1.54 13.89 5.19
CA VAL A 55 -0.24 14.04 4.52
C VAL A 55 0.20 12.72 3.87
N LEU A 56 0.09 11.60 4.60
CA LEU A 56 0.51 10.31 4.07
C LEU A 56 -0.40 9.80 2.95
N ASP A 57 -1.72 9.93 3.09
CA ASP A 57 -2.68 9.50 2.06
C ASP A 57 -2.50 10.33 0.78
N SER A 58 -2.39 11.66 0.90
CA SER A 58 -2.13 12.57 -0.23
C SER A 58 -0.80 12.31 -0.93
N TYR A 59 0.22 11.88 -0.19
CA TYR A 59 1.50 11.48 -0.77
C TYR A 59 1.38 10.15 -1.52
N LEU A 60 0.80 9.12 -0.88
CA LEU A 60 0.67 7.77 -1.45
C LEU A 60 -0.26 7.72 -2.67
N ASN A 61 -1.30 8.54 -2.71
CA ASN A 61 -2.22 8.61 -3.85
C ASN A 61 -1.69 9.52 -4.99
N GLY A 62 -0.50 10.11 -4.83
CA GLY A 62 0.14 10.96 -5.83
C GLY A 62 -0.49 12.34 -6.03
N SER A 63 -1.50 12.71 -5.22
CA SER A 63 -2.16 14.02 -5.34
C SER A 63 -1.25 15.18 -4.95
N HIS A 64 -0.27 14.93 -4.06
CA HIS A 64 0.69 15.94 -3.60
C HIS A 64 2.08 15.33 -3.50
N ASN A 65 3.06 15.99 -4.10
CA ASN A 65 4.47 15.72 -3.83
C ASN A 65 4.92 16.45 -2.55
N LEU A 66 6.16 16.20 -2.11
CA LEU A 66 6.70 16.77 -0.88
C LEU A 66 6.69 18.31 -0.85
N LEU A 67 6.94 18.96 -2.00
CA LEU A 67 6.94 20.42 -2.11
C LEU A 67 5.53 20.98 -1.91
N LYS A 68 4.55 20.42 -2.63
CA LYS A 68 3.15 20.85 -2.50
C LYS A 68 2.59 20.61 -1.10
N LEU A 69 3.00 19.53 -0.44
CA LEU A 69 2.64 19.25 0.96
C LEU A 69 3.25 20.27 1.92
N ALA A 70 4.50 20.70 1.68
CA ALA A 70 5.16 21.71 2.50
C ALA A 70 4.41 23.04 2.41
N ASP A 71 4.07 23.47 1.20
CA ASP A 71 3.32 24.70 0.93
C ASP A 71 1.93 24.69 1.58
N GLU A 72 1.17 23.58 1.44
CA GLU A 72 -0.21 23.49 1.97
C GLU A 72 -0.29 23.29 3.48
N THR A 73 0.79 22.81 4.11
CA THR A 73 0.82 22.56 5.56
C THR A 73 1.59 23.60 6.35
N ASP A 74 2.03 24.69 5.69
CA ASP A 74 2.88 25.73 6.27
C ASP A 74 4.09 25.14 7.02
N CYS A 75 4.70 24.12 6.39
CA CYS A 75 5.81 23.34 6.95
C CYS A 75 6.99 23.40 5.99
N THR A 76 8.20 23.21 6.51
CA THR A 76 9.37 23.00 5.65
C THR A 76 9.32 21.62 4.99
N TYR A 77 10.04 21.47 3.87
CA TYR A 77 10.23 20.19 3.20
C TYR A 77 10.71 19.09 4.17
N ASP A 78 11.69 19.40 5.03
CA ASP A 78 12.17 18.48 6.06
C ASP A 78 11.12 18.20 7.14
N GLY A 79 10.26 19.18 7.45
CA GLY A 79 9.11 19.01 8.32
C GLY A 79 8.13 17.96 7.78
N VAL A 80 7.83 18.01 6.48
CA VAL A 80 6.98 17.02 5.81
C VAL A 80 7.65 15.64 5.77
N LYS A 81 8.94 15.56 5.42
CA LYS A 81 9.71 14.30 5.48
C LYS A 81 9.65 13.67 6.87
N ASN A 82 9.87 14.46 7.92
CA ASN A 82 9.79 13.98 9.30
C ASN A 82 8.38 13.50 9.68
N ARG A 83 7.32 14.15 9.19
CA ARG A 83 5.93 13.69 9.39
C ARG A 83 5.67 12.37 8.70
N LEU A 84 6.06 12.22 7.44
CA LEU A 84 5.95 10.97 6.69
C LEU A 84 6.72 9.85 7.37
N LYS A 85 7.95 10.11 7.82
CA LYS A 85 8.78 9.14 8.55
C LYS A 85 8.11 8.66 9.85
N ARG A 86 7.52 9.57 10.62
CA ARG A 86 6.77 9.21 11.85
C ARG A 86 5.51 8.41 11.55
N ALA A 87 4.71 8.85 10.58
CA ALA A 87 3.48 8.16 10.17
C ALA A 87 3.80 6.72 9.70
N ARG A 88 4.84 6.59 8.86
CA ARG A 88 5.34 5.32 8.38
C ARG A 88 5.84 4.40 9.50
N ASN A 89 6.62 4.92 10.45
CA ASN A 89 7.09 4.14 11.59
C ASN A 89 5.93 3.63 12.46
N ARG A 90 4.86 4.42 12.62
CA ARG A 90 3.66 3.98 13.34
C ARG A 90 2.96 2.84 12.63
N ILE A 91 2.80 2.93 11.31
CA ILE A 91 2.24 1.85 10.50
C ILE A 91 3.12 0.61 10.63
N ARG A 92 4.45 0.75 10.47
CA ARG A 92 5.39 -0.37 10.62
C ARG A 92 5.26 -1.07 11.97
N GLN A 93 5.13 -0.31 13.06
CA GLN A 93 4.94 -0.86 14.39
C GLN A 93 3.59 -1.56 14.54
N SER A 94 2.51 -0.95 14.04
CA SER A 94 1.18 -1.55 14.11
C SER A 94 1.04 -2.75 13.19
N THR A 95 1.87 -2.84 12.15
CA THR A 95 1.88 -3.96 11.21
C THR A 95 2.96 -5.01 11.47
N ALA A 96 3.79 -4.86 12.50
CA ALA A 96 4.96 -5.72 12.72
C ALA A 96 4.61 -7.20 12.96
N SER A 97 3.38 -7.48 13.42
CA SER A 97 2.88 -8.84 13.64
C SER A 97 2.28 -9.49 12.38
N TYR A 98 2.14 -8.74 11.28
CA TYR A 98 1.57 -9.27 10.04
C TYR A 98 2.69 -9.75 9.13
N ARG A 99 2.44 -10.90 8.50
CA ARG A 99 3.30 -11.44 7.44
C ARG A 99 2.74 -10.96 6.11
N PHE A 100 3.42 -10.00 5.49
CA PHE A 100 3.10 -9.53 4.15
C PHE A 100 3.76 -10.45 3.12
N GLU A 101 2.99 -10.94 2.17
CA GLU A 101 3.49 -11.81 1.10
C GLU A 101 3.91 -10.97 -0.13
N CYS A 102 3.55 -9.67 -0.17
CA CYS A 102 3.66 -8.85 -1.38
C CYS A 102 4.65 -7.68 -1.31
N ALA A 103 5.47 -7.53 -2.35
CA ALA A 103 6.54 -6.52 -2.46
C ALA A 103 6.06 -5.06 -2.50
N ILE A 104 4.82 -4.78 -2.90
CA ILE A 104 4.29 -3.41 -2.93
C ILE A 104 4.14 -2.85 -1.51
N LEU A 105 3.80 -3.70 -0.54
CA LEU A 105 3.71 -3.30 0.86
C LEU A 105 5.08 -3.13 1.52
N PHE A 106 6.08 -3.86 1.04
CA PHE A 106 7.47 -3.63 1.42
C PHE A 106 7.87 -2.17 1.18
N MET A 107 7.40 -1.51 0.10
CA MET A 107 7.75 -0.11 -0.15
C MET A 107 7.20 0.87 0.90
N VAL A 108 6.00 0.63 1.41
CA VAL A 108 5.39 1.51 2.42
C VAL A 108 5.97 1.22 3.80
N VAL A 109 6.22 -0.05 4.14
CA VAL A 109 6.57 -0.45 5.51
C VAL A 109 8.09 -0.61 5.69
N GLU A 110 8.77 -1.20 4.72
CA GLU A 110 10.12 -1.74 4.86
C GLU A 110 11.21 -1.01 4.04
N ALA A 111 10.87 -0.38 2.90
CA ALA A 111 11.88 0.25 2.05
C ALA A 111 12.65 1.37 2.76
N PRO A 112 13.93 1.61 2.42
CA PRO A 112 14.65 2.77 2.92
C PRO A 112 13.84 4.05 2.69
N PHE A 113 13.84 4.96 3.68
CA PHE A 113 13.00 6.17 3.61
C PHE A 113 13.36 7.06 2.42
N ASP A 114 14.62 7.09 2.02
CA ASP A 114 15.10 7.86 0.88
C ASP A 114 14.51 7.32 -0.45
N VAL A 115 14.44 5.99 -0.59
CA VAL A 115 13.77 5.33 -1.73
C VAL A 115 12.26 5.64 -1.76
N PHE A 116 11.63 5.71 -0.59
CA PHE A 116 10.20 6.06 -0.47
C PHE A 116 9.92 7.52 -0.87
N CYS A 117 10.87 8.42 -0.61
CA CYS A 117 10.79 9.83 -0.99
C CYS A 117 11.20 10.10 -2.44
N GLY A 118 11.79 9.11 -3.13
CA GLY A 118 12.29 9.26 -4.49
C GLY A 118 13.57 10.11 -4.57
N ASP A 119 14.38 10.10 -3.51
CA ASP A 119 15.68 10.77 -3.44
C ASP A 119 16.83 9.88 -3.96
#